data_AF-A0A5C5YFK5-F1
#
_entry.id   AF-A0A5C5YFK5-F1
#
_cell.length_a   1.000
_cell.length_b   1.000
_cell.length_c   1.000
_cell.angle_alpha   90.00
_cell.angle_beta   90.00
_cell.angle_gamma   90.00
#
_symmetry.space_group_name_H-M   'P 1'
#
loop_
_entity.id
_entity.type
_entity.pdbx_description
1 polymer ?
#
loop_
_entity_poly.entity_id
_entity_poly.type
_entity_poly.pdbx_seq_one_letter_code
_entity_poly.pdbx_strand_id
1 'polypeptide(L)'
;MQFSLKEFLAIAGVVSVGTASLLYASSLVSGLWLAVVGALLMGAAIHSALLAGARRASAVGFLVAALVYTSALLTQSYDRNGYPVNREFEPWAGRFPTTIAMQRPYQGATFSRSYYTDENGNRYSQVPAGATVDDGFGGGGFAFGAAPPAPGALKVKQVSAPPMQQFMEVAHCLWTLLFGYVGGKYAVWLYTAATPPRSRPTPDPADLNQGI
;
A
#
# COMPACT_ATOMS: atom_id res chain seq x y z
N MET A 1 15.61 1.69 20.65
CA MET A 1 14.28 2.33 20.57
C MET A 1 13.32 1.52 21.43
N GLN A 2 12.64 2.14 22.39
CA GLN A 2 11.58 1.46 23.13
C GLN A 2 10.24 1.75 22.44
N PHE A 3 9.55 0.71 21.99
CA PHE A 3 8.18 0.82 21.46
C PHE A 3 7.23 1.04 22.63
N SER A 4 6.48 2.13 22.61
CA SER A 4 5.39 2.34 23.58
C SER A 4 4.24 1.40 23.26
N LEU A 5 3.55 0.87 24.29
CA LEU A 5 2.31 0.11 24.12
C LEU A 5 1.27 0.88 23.28
N LYS A 6 1.18 2.21 23.44
CA LYS A 6 0.28 3.08 22.66
C LYS A 6 0.62 3.05 21.17
N GLU A 7 1.91 3.06 20.85
CA GLU A 7 2.41 3.03 19.47
C GLU A 7 2.17 1.66 18.83
N PHE A 8 2.40 0.58 19.59
CA PHE A 8 2.09 -0.77 19.14
C PHE A 8 0.59 -0.94 18.83
N LEU A 9 -0.30 -0.48 19.72
CA LEU A 9 -1.74 -0.54 19.51
C LEU A 9 -2.19 0.29 18.30
N ALA A 10 -1.60 1.48 18.09
CA ALA A 10 -1.88 2.30 16.93
C ALA A 10 -1.49 1.61 15.62
N ILE A 11 -0.29 1.01 15.56
CA ILE A 11 0.18 0.27 14.38
C ILE A 11 -0.69 -0.96 14.13
N ALA A 12 -1.01 -1.73 15.18
CA ALA A 12 -1.89 -2.88 15.06
C ALA A 12 -3.28 -2.49 14.53
N GLY A 13 -3.83 -1.36 15.00
CA GLY A 13 -5.07 -0.79 14.49
C GLY A 13 -4.99 -0.43 13.00
N VAL A 14 -3.95 0.29 12.58
CA VAL A 14 -3.74 0.66 11.17
C VAL A 14 -3.55 -0.57 10.29
N VAL A 15 -2.77 -1.55 10.73
CA VAL A 15 -2.55 -2.82 10.01
C VAL A 15 -3.87 -3.60 9.88
N SER A 16 -4.69 -3.62 10.93
CA SER A 16 -5.99 -4.30 10.90
C SER A 16 -6.95 -3.63 9.91
N VAL A 17 -7.09 -2.30 9.98
CA VAL A 17 -7.92 -1.53 9.04
C VAL A 17 -7.39 -1.63 7.61
N GLY A 18 -6.08 -1.62 7.43
CA GLY A 18 -5.42 -1.80 6.12
C GLY A 18 -5.71 -3.18 5.54
N THR A 19 -5.54 -4.24 6.33
CA THR A 19 -5.79 -5.63 5.90
C THR A 19 -7.26 -5.84 5.56
N ALA A 20 -8.18 -5.31 6.38
CA ALA A 20 -9.61 -5.34 6.06
C ALA A 20 -9.90 -4.56 4.77
N SER A 21 -9.30 -3.38 4.60
CA SER A 21 -9.49 -2.55 3.40
C SER A 21 -9.03 -3.25 2.12
N LEU A 22 -7.97 -4.05 2.19
CA LEU A 22 -7.51 -4.86 1.06
C LEU A 22 -8.59 -5.85 0.59
N LEU A 23 -9.25 -6.55 1.51
CA LEU A 23 -10.33 -7.48 1.16
C LEU A 23 -11.52 -6.79 0.48
N TYR A 24 -11.79 -5.53 0.82
CA TYR A 24 -12.89 -4.73 0.29
C TYR A 24 -12.42 -3.63 -0.67
N ALA A 25 -11.23 -3.79 -1.27
CA ALA A 25 -10.69 -2.77 -2.15
C ALA A 25 -11.64 -2.51 -3.32
N SER A 26 -11.94 -1.22 -3.49
CA SER A 26 -12.86 -0.65 -4.47
C SER A 26 -12.40 0.77 -4.73
N SER A 27 -12.93 1.44 -5.76
CA SER A 27 -12.50 2.81 -6.11
C SER A 27 -12.71 3.80 -4.96
N LEU A 28 -13.76 3.61 -4.16
CA LEU A 28 -14.01 4.43 -2.98
C LEU A 28 -12.94 4.18 -1.90
N VAL A 29 -12.66 2.90 -1.60
CA VAL A 29 -11.68 2.53 -0.57
C VAL A 29 -10.27 2.96 -0.98
N SER A 30 -9.87 2.78 -2.24
CA SER A 30 -8.56 3.24 -2.72
C SER A 30 -8.48 4.77 -2.70
N GLY A 31 -9.52 5.48 -3.12
CA GLY A 31 -9.62 6.94 -3.01
C GLY A 31 -9.48 7.45 -1.58
N LEU A 32 -10.11 6.79 -0.59
CA LEU A 32 -9.96 7.13 0.82
C LEU A 32 -8.53 6.93 1.32
N TRP A 33 -7.88 5.82 0.97
CA TRP A 33 -6.49 5.58 1.33
C TRP A 33 -5.54 6.59 0.70
N LEU A 34 -5.72 6.93 -0.58
CA LEU A 34 -4.96 7.97 -1.25
C LEU A 34 -5.14 9.34 -0.56
N ALA A 35 -6.37 9.69 -0.17
CA ALA A 35 -6.65 10.92 0.57
C ALA A 35 -5.96 10.93 1.95
N VAL A 36 -6.00 9.82 2.68
CA VAL A 36 -5.32 9.68 3.98
C VAL A 36 -3.80 9.81 3.82
N VAL A 37 -3.20 9.11 2.87
CA VAL A 37 -1.75 9.21 2.59
C VAL A 37 -1.39 10.64 2.19
N GLY A 38 -2.15 11.25 1.29
CA GLY A 38 -1.94 12.63 0.86
C GLY A 38 -2.01 13.64 2.02
N ALA A 39 -3.01 13.51 2.89
CA ALA A 39 -3.15 14.34 4.08
C ALA A 39 -1.99 14.16 5.06
N LEU A 40 -1.53 12.92 5.27
CA LEU A 40 -0.39 12.62 6.13
C LEU A 40 0.93 13.15 5.56
N LEU A 41 1.14 13.04 4.25
CA LEU A 41 2.31 13.63 3.57
C LEU A 41 2.31 15.15 3.68
N MET A 42 1.16 15.79 3.48
CA MET A 42 1.02 17.24 3.66
C MET A 42 1.29 17.66 5.11
N GLY A 43 0.72 16.94 6.08
CA GLY A 43 0.98 17.16 7.51
C GLY A 43 2.46 17.00 7.86
N ALA A 44 3.12 15.95 7.33
CA ALA A 44 4.55 15.74 7.50
C ALA A 44 5.38 16.87 6.86
N ALA A 45 5.01 17.35 5.67
CA ALA A 45 5.66 18.49 5.03
C ALA A 45 5.55 19.77 5.88
N ILE A 46 4.36 20.10 6.38
CA ILE A 46 4.15 21.24 7.28
C ILE A 46 4.97 21.08 8.56
N HIS A 47 4.93 19.92 9.20
CA HIS A 47 5.72 19.65 10.41
C HIS A 47 7.23 19.71 10.16
N SER A 48 7.69 19.29 8.99
CA SER A 48 9.11 19.35 8.61
C SER A 48 9.63 20.78 8.43
N ALA A 49 8.73 21.72 8.12
CA ALA A 49 9.03 23.15 7.97
C ALA A 49 8.92 23.90 9.30
N LEU A 50 7.90 23.61 10.11
CA LEU A 50 7.54 24.41 11.29
C LEU A 50 8.15 23.92 12.61
N LEU A 51 8.39 22.62 12.77
CA LEU A 51 8.86 22.06 14.04
C LEU A 51 10.39 22.06 14.11
N ALA A 52 10.94 21.98 15.33
CA ALA A 52 12.37 21.87 15.60
C ALA A 52 12.73 20.51 16.24
N GLY A 53 14.03 20.20 16.22
CA GLY A 53 14.61 19.04 16.89
C GLY A 53 14.14 17.69 16.36
N ALA A 54 13.96 16.72 17.26
CA ALA A 54 13.61 15.34 16.90
C ALA A 54 12.27 15.23 16.14
N ARG A 55 11.30 16.11 16.42
CA ARG A 55 10.01 16.11 15.72
C ARG A 55 10.17 16.47 14.24
N ARG A 56 11.01 17.46 13.95
CA ARG A 56 11.36 17.84 12.57
C ARG A 56 12.06 16.69 11.86
N ALA A 57 13.05 16.08 12.51
CA ALA A 57 13.79 14.95 11.96
C ALA A 57 12.85 13.78 11.60
N SER A 58 11.90 13.45 12.49
CA SER A 58 10.89 12.43 12.21
C SER A 58 10.03 12.77 10.99
N ALA A 59 9.56 14.01 10.88
CA ALA A 59 8.72 14.45 9.78
C ALA A 59 9.46 14.43 8.43
N VAL A 60 10.71 14.90 8.41
CA VAL A 60 11.59 14.85 7.23
C VAL A 60 11.86 13.40 6.82
N GLY A 61 12.25 12.54 7.78
CA GLY A 61 12.51 11.13 7.50
C GLY A 61 11.30 10.40 6.93
N PHE A 62 10.12 10.67 7.48
CA PHE A 62 8.86 10.14 6.97
C PHE A 62 8.60 10.59 5.54
N LEU A 63 8.66 11.91 5.30
CA LEU A 63 8.38 12.49 4.01
C LEU A 63 9.34 11.97 2.93
N VAL A 64 10.64 11.96 3.21
CA VAL A 64 11.66 11.49 2.26
C VAL A 64 11.45 10.03 1.91
N ALA A 65 11.31 9.14 2.90
CA ALA A 65 11.13 7.71 2.65
C ALA A 65 9.84 7.42 1.87
N ALA A 66 8.74 8.07 2.24
CA ALA A 66 7.46 7.91 1.56
C ALA A 66 7.49 8.45 0.13
N LEU A 67 8.12 9.61 -0.11
CA LEU A 67 8.28 10.19 -1.45
C LEU A 67 9.18 9.35 -2.34
N VAL A 68 10.31 8.84 -1.83
CA VAL A 68 11.21 7.95 -2.58
C VAL A 68 10.49 6.68 -3.01
N TYR A 69 9.73 6.06 -2.11
CA TYR A 69 8.96 4.88 -2.45
C TYR A 69 7.85 5.19 -3.46
N THR A 70 7.11 6.28 -3.25
CA THR A 70 6.01 6.68 -4.14
C THR A 70 6.51 7.07 -5.53
N SER A 71 7.63 7.78 -5.63
CA SER A 71 8.24 8.15 -6.92
C SER A 71 8.77 6.93 -7.65
N ALA A 72 9.40 5.99 -6.93
CA ALA A 72 9.81 4.71 -7.49
C ALA A 72 8.59 3.94 -8.02
N LEU A 73 7.47 3.93 -7.29
CA LEU A 73 6.22 3.30 -7.72
C LEU A 73 5.62 3.96 -8.96
N LEU A 74 5.71 5.28 -9.09
CA LEU A 74 5.18 6.02 -10.25
C LEU A 74 6.03 5.87 -11.52
N THR A 75 7.16 5.17 -11.44
CA THR A 75 8.01 4.93 -12.61
C THR A 75 7.29 3.99 -13.56
N GLN A 76 6.80 4.53 -14.68
CA GLN A 76 6.09 3.76 -15.69
C GLN A 76 7.07 2.95 -16.53
N SER A 77 6.64 1.74 -16.91
CA SER A 77 7.27 0.97 -17.99
C SER A 77 6.42 1.11 -19.25
N TYR A 78 6.98 0.78 -20.41
CA TYR A 78 6.21 0.67 -21.65
C TYR A 78 5.96 -0.81 -21.95
N ASP A 79 4.75 -1.14 -22.39
CA ASP A 79 4.44 -2.47 -22.91
C ASP A 79 5.03 -2.67 -24.33
N ARG A 80 4.80 -3.85 -24.92
CA ARG A 80 5.29 -4.15 -26.28
C ARG A 80 4.66 -3.27 -27.37
N ASN A 81 3.53 -2.64 -27.07
CA ASN A 81 2.78 -1.79 -27.99
C ASN A 81 3.08 -0.29 -27.76
N GLY A 82 3.98 0.03 -26.83
CA GLY A 82 4.35 1.41 -26.51
C GLY A 82 3.38 2.14 -25.58
N TYR A 83 2.41 1.45 -24.97
CA TYR A 83 1.52 2.05 -23.98
C TYR A 83 2.21 2.09 -22.60
N PRO A 84 2.05 3.20 -21.85
CA PRO A 84 2.54 3.28 -20.49
C PRO A 84 1.76 2.30 -19.61
N VAL A 85 2.46 1.34 -19.03
CA VAL A 85 1.91 0.35 -18.10
C VAL A 85 2.75 0.37 -16.82
N ASN A 86 2.06 0.53 -15.69
CA ASN A 86 2.69 0.42 -14.39
C ASN A 86 2.55 -1.01 -13.87
N ARG A 87 3.58 -1.82 -14.14
CA ARG A 87 3.62 -3.23 -13.75
C ARG A 87 3.58 -3.44 -12.24
N GLU A 88 3.92 -2.44 -11.45
CA GLU A 88 3.87 -2.59 -9.99
C GLU A 88 2.43 -2.69 -9.47
N PHE A 89 1.43 -2.23 -10.24
CA PHE A 89 0.00 -2.43 -9.93
C PHE A 89 -0.54 -3.78 -10.42
N GLU A 90 0.31 -4.62 -10.99
CA GLU A 90 0.00 -5.99 -11.36
C GLU A 90 0.77 -6.94 -10.42
N PRO A 91 0.09 -7.69 -9.54
CA PRO A 91 0.74 -8.58 -8.57
C PRO A 91 1.73 -9.55 -9.24
N TRP A 92 1.42 -10.02 -10.44
CA TRP A 92 2.21 -11.02 -11.17
C TRP A 92 3.35 -10.46 -12.02
N ALA A 93 3.30 -9.17 -12.36
CA ALA A 93 4.27 -8.55 -13.28
C ALA A 93 5.19 -7.54 -12.59
N GLY A 94 4.81 -7.08 -11.39
CA GLY A 94 5.60 -6.15 -10.59
C GLY A 94 6.91 -6.76 -10.11
N ARG A 95 7.92 -5.90 -9.98
CA ARG A 95 9.28 -6.27 -9.61
C ARG A 95 9.60 -5.84 -8.19
N PHE A 96 8.80 -4.96 -7.60
CA PHE A 96 9.07 -4.47 -6.25
C PHE A 96 8.83 -5.60 -5.25
N PRO A 97 9.71 -5.74 -4.24
CA PRO A 97 9.48 -6.71 -3.16
C PRO A 97 8.11 -6.53 -2.49
N THR A 98 7.60 -5.30 -2.42
CA THR A 98 6.27 -4.99 -1.88
C THR A 98 5.16 -5.54 -2.77
N THR A 99 5.30 -5.47 -4.10
CA THR A 99 4.34 -6.07 -5.03
C THR A 99 4.36 -7.60 -4.96
N ILE A 100 5.55 -8.19 -4.93
CA ILE A 100 5.71 -9.64 -4.76
C ILE A 100 5.09 -10.11 -3.44
N ALA A 101 5.30 -9.38 -2.35
CA ALA A 101 4.70 -9.69 -1.05
C ALA A 101 3.16 -9.67 -1.06
N MET A 102 2.55 -8.92 -1.99
CA MET A 102 1.09 -8.78 -2.13
C MET A 102 0.46 -9.84 -3.04
N GLN A 103 1.24 -10.65 -3.74
CA GLN A 103 0.75 -11.73 -4.60
C GLN A 103 -0.17 -12.73 -3.88
N ARG A 104 0.30 -13.28 -2.75
CA ARG A 104 -0.46 -14.28 -1.98
C ARG A 104 -1.70 -13.66 -1.32
N PRO A 105 -1.62 -12.50 -0.65
CA PRO A 105 -2.80 -11.80 -0.16
C PRO A 105 -3.85 -11.55 -1.26
N TYR A 106 -3.41 -11.12 -2.44
CA TYR A 106 -4.31 -10.90 -3.58
C TYR A 106 -4.97 -12.20 -4.06
N GLN A 107 -4.22 -13.29 -4.19
CA GLN A 107 -4.79 -14.61 -4.50
C GLN A 107 -5.83 -15.03 -3.47
N GLY A 108 -5.53 -14.93 -2.18
CA GLY A 108 -6.48 -15.28 -1.12
C GLY A 108 -7.77 -14.45 -1.18
N ALA A 109 -7.64 -13.14 -1.44
CA ALA A 109 -8.78 -12.24 -1.58
C ALA A 109 -9.63 -12.58 -2.82
N THR A 110 -8.99 -12.84 -3.96
CA THR A 110 -9.68 -13.18 -5.21
C THR A 110 -10.34 -14.55 -5.15
N PHE A 111 -9.68 -15.59 -4.63
CA PHE A 111 -10.29 -16.92 -4.50
C PHE A 111 -11.52 -16.93 -3.60
N SER A 112 -11.56 -16.08 -2.57
CA SER A 112 -12.68 -16.05 -1.63
C SER A 112 -13.89 -15.22 -2.13
N ARG A 113 -13.72 -14.35 -3.13
CA ARG A 113 -14.75 -13.36 -3.49
C ARG A 113 -15.02 -13.21 -4.98
N SER A 114 -14.25 -13.84 -5.87
CA SER A 114 -14.51 -13.77 -7.31
C SER A 114 -15.87 -14.37 -7.64
N TYR A 115 -16.52 -13.81 -8.66
CA TYR A 115 -17.83 -14.25 -9.12
C TYR A 115 -17.91 -14.11 -10.65
N TYR A 116 -18.90 -14.73 -11.25
CA TYR A 116 -19.18 -14.64 -12.68
C TYR A 116 -20.37 -13.70 -12.91
N THR A 117 -20.32 -12.91 -13.98
CA THR A 117 -21.42 -12.03 -14.39
C THR A 117 -21.84 -12.31 -15.81
N ASP A 118 -23.14 -12.44 -16.09
CA ASP A 118 -23.64 -12.48 -17.47
C ASP A 118 -23.82 -11.07 -18.08
N GLU A 119 -24.19 -11.02 -19.36
CA GLU A 119 -24.49 -9.77 -20.09
C GLU A 119 -25.65 -8.97 -19.48
N ASN A 120 -26.53 -9.62 -18.70
CA ASN A 120 -27.65 -9.00 -18.01
C ASN A 120 -27.28 -8.49 -16.59
N GLY A 121 -26.04 -8.72 -16.15
CA GLY A 121 -25.53 -8.33 -14.84
C GLY A 121 -25.88 -9.28 -13.69
N ASN A 122 -26.46 -10.46 -13.97
CA ASN A 122 -26.72 -11.46 -12.94
C ASN A 122 -25.39 -12.06 -12.45
N ARG A 123 -25.29 -12.27 -11.14
CA ARG A 123 -24.07 -12.78 -10.49
C ARG A 123 -24.20 -14.25 -10.14
N TYR A 124 -23.15 -15.01 -10.43
CA TYR A 124 -23.07 -16.43 -10.14
C TYR A 124 -21.78 -16.73 -9.35
N SER A 125 -21.87 -17.58 -8.33
CA SER A 125 -20.71 -18.05 -7.56
C SER A 125 -19.87 -19.07 -8.32
N GLN A 126 -20.45 -19.71 -9.33
CA GLN A 126 -19.82 -20.71 -10.20
C GLN A 126 -20.34 -20.54 -11.63
N VAL A 127 -19.62 -21.08 -12.61
CA VAL A 127 -20.05 -21.06 -14.02
C VAL A 127 -21.39 -21.79 -14.15
N PRO A 128 -22.46 -21.14 -14.63
CA PRO A 128 -23.75 -21.80 -14.82
C PRO A 128 -23.65 -22.98 -15.79
N ALA A 129 -24.46 -24.00 -15.61
CA ALA A 129 -24.47 -25.16 -16.50
C ALA A 129 -24.79 -24.72 -17.94
N GLY A 130 -23.93 -25.11 -18.89
CA GLY A 130 -24.06 -24.73 -20.30
C GLY A 130 -23.62 -23.30 -20.63
N ALA A 131 -23.10 -22.54 -19.65
CA ALA A 131 -22.46 -21.25 -19.90
C ALA A 131 -21.01 -21.43 -20.33
N THR A 132 -20.51 -20.47 -21.11
CA THR A 132 -19.10 -20.36 -21.47
C THR A 132 -18.49 -19.12 -20.83
N VAL A 133 -17.28 -19.27 -20.28
CA VAL A 133 -16.54 -18.14 -19.73
C VAL A 133 -15.95 -17.33 -20.88
N ASP A 134 -16.34 -16.07 -20.98
CA ASP A 134 -15.71 -15.09 -21.85
C ASP A 134 -14.62 -14.38 -21.05
N ASP A 135 -13.36 -14.71 -21.36
CA ASP A 135 -12.21 -14.16 -20.66
C ASP A 135 -11.98 -12.69 -21.02
N GLY A 136 -12.72 -12.11 -21.98
CA GLY A 136 -12.69 -10.68 -22.33
C GLY A 136 -11.35 -10.18 -22.92
N PHE A 137 -10.30 -11.00 -22.90
CA PHE A 137 -9.10 -10.82 -23.70
C PHE A 137 -9.41 -11.29 -25.12
N GLY A 138 -9.75 -10.35 -26.01
CA GLY A 138 -10.07 -10.59 -27.42
C GLY A 138 -8.91 -11.13 -28.28
N GLY A 139 -8.11 -12.06 -27.78
CA GLY A 139 -6.97 -12.63 -28.48
C GLY A 139 -6.60 -14.01 -27.98
N GLY A 140 -7.15 -15.05 -28.62
CA GLY A 140 -6.43 -16.31 -28.84
C GLY A 140 -5.94 -17.07 -27.61
N GLY A 141 -6.71 -17.11 -26.52
CA GLY A 141 -6.50 -18.10 -25.47
C GLY A 141 -6.71 -19.49 -26.07
N PHE A 142 -5.62 -20.19 -26.40
CA PHE A 142 -5.62 -21.57 -26.85
C PHE A 142 -6.13 -22.46 -25.71
N ALA A 143 -7.46 -22.57 -25.56
CA ALA A 143 -8.08 -23.66 -24.82
C ALA A 143 -7.89 -24.93 -25.66
N PHE A 144 -6.69 -25.52 -25.59
CA PHE A 144 -6.38 -26.82 -26.19
C PHE A 144 -7.36 -27.86 -25.59
N GLY A 145 -8.42 -28.18 -26.34
CA GLY A 145 -9.35 -29.26 -26.01
C GLY A 145 -10.74 -28.85 -25.48
N ALA A 146 -11.07 -27.56 -25.37
CA ALA A 146 -12.44 -27.16 -25.08
C ALA A 146 -13.29 -27.18 -26.35
N ALA A 147 -14.39 -27.93 -26.35
CA ALA A 147 -15.34 -27.94 -27.46
C ALA A 147 -15.86 -26.51 -27.72
N PRO A 148 -16.07 -26.12 -28.99
CA PRO A 148 -16.61 -24.80 -29.32
C PRO A 148 -17.95 -24.58 -28.60
N PRO A 149 -18.24 -23.35 -28.11
CA PRO A 149 -19.50 -23.04 -27.45
C PRO A 149 -20.70 -23.47 -28.31
N ALA A 150 -21.70 -24.09 -27.70
CA ALA A 150 -22.97 -24.31 -28.39
C ALA A 150 -23.56 -22.93 -28.82
N PRO A 151 -24.13 -22.81 -30.03
CA PRO A 151 -24.82 -21.59 -30.44
C PRO A 151 -25.91 -21.23 -29.41
N GLY A 152 -25.85 -20.01 -28.88
CA GLY A 152 -26.79 -19.53 -27.84
C GLY A 152 -26.39 -19.86 -26.40
N ALA A 153 -25.21 -20.42 -26.15
CA ALA A 153 -24.69 -20.59 -24.80
C ALA A 153 -24.57 -19.24 -24.07
N LEU A 154 -24.99 -19.21 -22.81
CA LEU A 154 -24.87 -18.02 -21.95
C LEU A 154 -23.39 -17.67 -21.79
N LYS A 155 -23.02 -16.43 -22.12
CA LYS A 155 -21.67 -15.93 -21.87
C LYS A 155 -21.60 -15.33 -20.47
N VAL A 156 -20.61 -15.76 -19.70
CA VAL A 156 -20.33 -15.19 -18.39
C VAL A 156 -18.89 -14.69 -18.33
N LYS A 157 -18.68 -13.53 -17.72
CA LYS A 157 -17.36 -12.96 -17.48
C LYS A 157 -16.93 -13.23 -16.05
N GLN A 158 -15.71 -13.70 -15.85
CA GLN A 158 -15.15 -13.78 -14.51
C GLN A 158 -14.78 -12.37 -14.01
N VAL A 159 -15.30 -12.00 -12.85
CA VAL A 159 -14.99 -10.74 -12.17
C VAL A 159 -14.14 -11.03 -10.94
N SER A 160 -12.90 -10.57 -10.97
CA SER A 160 -12.00 -10.60 -9.80
C SER A 160 -12.47 -9.57 -8.78
N ALA A 161 -12.76 -10.01 -7.56
CA ALA A 161 -13.06 -9.14 -6.43
C ALA A 161 -12.08 -9.44 -5.29
N PRO A 162 -11.37 -8.44 -4.75
CA PRO A 162 -11.32 -7.04 -5.20
C PRO A 162 -10.67 -6.90 -6.60
N PRO A 163 -10.99 -5.84 -7.36
CA PRO A 163 -10.32 -5.62 -8.62
C PRO A 163 -8.85 -5.25 -8.39
N MET A 164 -7.99 -5.81 -9.25
CA MET A 164 -6.54 -5.85 -9.08
C MET A 164 -5.92 -4.49 -8.81
N GLN A 165 -6.29 -3.49 -9.63
CA GLN A 165 -5.73 -2.15 -9.55
C GLN A 165 -6.03 -1.50 -8.19
N GLN A 166 -7.29 -1.55 -7.73
CA GLN A 166 -7.69 -0.96 -6.45
C GLN A 166 -7.04 -1.68 -5.27
N PHE A 167 -6.89 -3.01 -5.35
CA PHE A 167 -6.17 -3.77 -4.33
C PHE A 167 -4.72 -3.30 -4.21
N MET A 168 -4.02 -3.20 -5.35
CA MET A 168 -2.62 -2.77 -5.36
C MET A 168 -2.46 -1.31 -4.97
N GLU A 169 -3.37 -0.42 -5.36
CA GLU A 169 -3.40 0.98 -4.89
C GLU A 169 -3.46 1.05 -3.36
N VAL A 170 -4.39 0.33 -2.73
CA VAL A 170 -4.50 0.28 -1.26
C VAL A 170 -3.23 -0.33 -0.65
N ALA A 171 -2.72 -1.43 -1.22
CA ALA A 171 -1.51 -2.08 -0.72
C ALA A 171 -0.30 -1.14 -0.76
N HIS A 172 -0.10 -0.44 -1.87
CA HIS A 172 1.00 0.50 -2.00
C HIS A 172 0.85 1.70 -1.07
N CYS A 173 -0.38 2.19 -0.83
CA CYS A 173 -0.62 3.21 0.19
C CYS A 173 -0.16 2.75 1.57
N LEU A 174 -0.49 1.52 1.98
CA LEU A 174 -0.05 0.94 3.25
C LEU A 174 1.47 0.82 3.34
N TRP A 175 2.13 0.35 2.27
CA TRP A 175 3.59 0.29 2.20
C TRP A 175 4.24 1.67 2.26
N THR A 176 3.68 2.69 1.60
CA THR A 176 4.14 4.08 1.67
C THR A 176 4.13 4.57 3.12
N LEU A 177 3.03 4.33 3.85
CA LEU A 177 2.92 4.72 5.25
C LEU A 177 3.92 3.96 6.13
N LEU A 178 4.12 2.67 5.88
CA LEU A 178 5.08 1.86 6.63
C LEU A 178 6.52 2.35 6.42
N PHE A 179 6.93 2.56 5.16
CA PHE A 179 8.26 3.09 4.84
C PHE A 179 8.45 4.50 5.38
N GLY A 180 7.44 5.36 5.28
CA GLY A 180 7.45 6.67 5.93
C GLY A 180 7.68 6.54 7.44
N TYR A 181 6.91 5.70 8.13
CA TYR A 181 7.05 5.51 9.56
C TYR A 181 8.47 5.04 9.95
N VAL A 182 9.00 4.04 9.25
CA VAL A 182 10.38 3.54 9.46
C VAL A 182 11.42 4.63 9.18
N GLY A 183 11.27 5.37 8.08
CA GLY A 183 12.14 6.49 7.72
C GLY A 183 12.15 7.60 8.78
N GLY A 184 10.99 7.93 9.35
CA GLY A 184 10.86 8.88 10.44
C GLY A 184 11.59 8.43 11.70
N LYS A 185 11.42 7.16 12.10
CA LYS A 185 12.16 6.59 13.24
C LYS A 185 13.67 6.61 13.01
N TYR A 186 14.12 6.19 11.83
CA TYR A 186 15.53 6.20 11.46
C TYR A 186 16.14 7.60 11.51
N ALA A 187 15.44 8.61 10.99
CA ALA A 187 15.91 9.99 11.02
C ALA A 187 16.02 10.54 12.46
N VAL A 188 15.09 10.20 13.35
CA VAL A 188 15.20 10.55 14.79
C VAL A 188 16.42 9.91 15.41
N TRP A 189 16.69 8.64 15.12
CA TRP A 189 17.87 7.94 15.64
C TRP A 189 19.16 8.66 15.21
N LEU A 190 19.32 8.96 13.91
CA LEU A 190 20.45 9.73 13.40
C LEU A 190 20.57 11.10 14.07
N TYR A 191 19.46 11.83 14.20
CA TYR A 191 19.44 13.13 14.86
C TYR A 191 19.91 13.05 16.32
N THR A 192 19.43 12.07 17.08
CA THR A 192 19.82 11.88 18.49
C THR A 192 21.27 11.41 18.64
N ALA A 193 21.78 10.63 17.69
CA ALA A 193 23.18 10.21 17.68
C ALA A 193 24.14 11.38 17.37
N ALA A 194 23.73 12.28 16.46
CA ALA A 194 24.51 13.46 16.07
C ALA A 194 24.46 14.60 17.11
N THR A 195 23.43 14.62 17.95
CA THR A 195 23.24 15.65 18.97
C THR A 195 23.37 15.00 20.36
N PRO A 196 24.61 14.73 20.83
CA PRO A 196 24.79 14.15 22.15
C PRO A 196 24.10 15.02 23.20
N PRO A 197 23.62 14.43 24.31
CA PRO A 197 23.03 15.19 25.39
C PRO A 197 24.00 16.32 25.73
N ARG A 198 23.54 17.58 25.70
CA ARG A 198 24.31 18.67 26.31
C ARG A 198 24.72 18.15 27.67
N SER A 199 26.03 18.00 27.89
CA SER A 199 26.56 17.63 29.19
C SER A 199 25.83 18.51 30.18
N ARG A 200 25.21 17.89 31.20
CA ARG A 200 24.60 18.65 32.30
C ARG A 200 25.65 19.69 32.68
N PRO A 201 25.32 21.00 32.68
CA PRO A 201 26.29 22.00 33.08
C PRO A 201 26.85 21.50 34.40
N THR A 202 28.17 21.26 34.44
CA THR A 202 28.86 20.92 35.67
C THR A 202 28.47 22.02 36.64
N PRO A 203 27.82 21.69 37.79
CA PRO A 203 27.38 22.71 38.72
C PRO A 203 28.57 23.61 39.00
N ASP A 204 28.38 24.92 38.83
CA ASP A 204 29.44 25.88 39.05
C ASP A 204 29.90 25.69 40.50
N PRO A 205 31.20 25.49 40.79
CA PRO A 205 31.67 25.36 42.17
C PRO A 205 31.23 26.54 43.06
N ALA A 206 30.89 27.70 42.48
CA ALA A 206 30.29 28.82 43.19
C ALA A 206 28.89 28.51 43.79
N ASP A 207 28.08 27.69 43.13
CA ASP A 207 26.74 27.32 43.61
C ASP A 207 26.79 26.34 44.79
N LEU A 208 27.93 25.70 45.04
CA LEU A 208 28.13 24.80 46.17
C LEU A 208 28.43 25.53 47.50
N ASN A 209 28.72 26.83 47.48
CA ASN A 209 29.15 27.60 48.66
C ASN A 209 28.06 28.50 49.29
N GLN A 210 26.82 28.51 48.78
CA GLN A 210 25.74 29.33 49.34
C GLN A 210 24.86 28.62 50.39
N GLY A 211 25.27 27.45 50.86
CA GLY A 211 24.44 26.57 51.70
C GLY A 211 24.93 26.28 53.13
N ILE A 212 25.90 27.04 53.66
CA ILE A 212 26.40 26.86 55.04
C ILE A 212 26.31 28.17 55.82
#